data_AF-A0A2D5TDW9-F1
#
_entry.id   AF-A0A2D5TDW9-F1
#
_cell.length_a   1.000
_cell.length_b   1.000
_cell.length_c   1.000
_cell.angle_alpha   90.00
_cell.angle_beta   90.00
_cell.angle_gamma   90.00
#
_symmetry.space_group_name_H-M   'P 1'
#
loop_
_entity.id
_entity.type
_entity.pdbx_description
1 polymer ?
#
loop_
_entity_poly.entity_id
_entity_poly.type
_entity_poly.pdbx_seq_one_letter_code
_entity_poly.pdbx_strand_id
1 'polypeptide(L)'
;MIRRSLLALAAALTVVGTSVFAQDIVKIGAIAPKTGPLAGGAVVTQWPNVQLWVEQVNARGGLNVGGEKKLIELTEYDDKTNPGEHIKLAQRLATQDKVDFVVAPYGTGFNIATAPIYGKFGYPMIAVSAITDKADELTARYSNLFFTLGTTTAFVDGVKEILIEQREAGNIGNEVAMVNVADAFGIELSDRARELFTEAGFEIVYDKSYPLGTPDLSPVMKGAKDSGAKAFVAWSYPPDSFGLAEQAIIEDLDVNVYYSAVATSFPAFKGAYGNKI
;
A
#
# COMPACT_ATOMS: atom_id res chain seq x y z
N MET A 1 82.55 20.95 39.21
CA MET A 1 82.30 20.62 37.79
C MET A 1 81.02 19.79 37.74
N ILE A 2 79.82 20.38 37.74
CA ILE A 2 79.04 20.97 36.64
C ILE A 2 78.56 19.93 35.59
N ARG A 3 77.25 19.63 35.70
CA ARG A 3 76.19 19.42 34.66
C ARG A 3 75.84 18.02 34.12
N ARG A 4 74.54 17.70 34.36
CA ARG A 4 73.47 17.19 33.44
C ARG A 4 73.59 15.72 33.03
N SER A 5 72.56 14.86 33.13
CA SER A 5 71.18 14.94 32.61
C SER A 5 70.31 13.87 33.32
N LEU A 6 69.19 14.19 34.01
CA LEU A 6 67.79 14.29 33.56
C LEU A 6 67.17 13.05 32.84
N LEU A 7 66.24 12.41 33.55
CA LEU A 7 64.97 11.74 33.17
C LEU A 7 64.92 10.72 32.01
N ALA A 8 64.39 9.53 32.31
CA ALA A 8 63.26 8.93 31.59
C ALA A 8 62.69 7.71 32.36
N LEU A 9 61.62 7.93 33.15
CA LEU A 9 60.71 6.87 33.61
C LEU A 9 59.44 7.03 32.79
N ALA A 10 59.31 6.26 31.70
CA ALA A 10 58.13 6.26 30.86
C ALA A 10 57.22 5.08 31.25
N ALA A 11 56.09 5.41 31.87
CA ALA A 11 54.99 4.49 32.10
C ALA A 11 54.37 4.10 30.74
N ALA A 12 54.42 2.80 30.41
CA ALA A 12 53.72 2.25 29.27
C ALA A 12 52.23 2.05 29.63
N LEU A 13 51.42 3.09 29.40
CA LEU A 13 49.99 2.94 29.14
C LEU A 13 49.79 3.08 27.64
N THR A 14 49.55 1.98 26.94
CA THR A 14 49.08 2.02 25.55
C THR A 14 47.88 1.11 25.40
N VAL A 15 46.72 1.73 25.66
CA VAL A 15 45.45 1.64 24.92
C VAL A 15 45.30 0.34 24.10
N VAL A 16 44.58 -0.62 24.65
CA VAL A 16 43.88 -1.62 23.84
C VAL A 16 42.85 -0.84 23.03
N GLY A 17 43.21 -0.47 21.81
CA GLY A 17 42.28 0.08 20.85
C GLY A 17 41.27 -1.01 20.53
N THR A 18 40.10 -0.97 21.17
CA THR A 18 38.92 -1.58 20.59
C THR A 18 38.73 -0.88 19.26
N SER A 19 39.12 -1.54 18.17
CA SER A 19 38.60 -1.24 16.84
C SER A 19 37.09 -1.29 16.97
N VAL A 20 36.47 -0.13 17.18
CA VAL A 20 35.06 0.07 16.88
C VAL A 20 35.01 -0.16 15.38
N PHE A 21 34.77 -1.41 14.99
CA PHE A 21 34.33 -1.70 13.64
C PHE A 21 33.11 -0.83 13.45
N ALA A 22 33.22 0.17 12.58
CA ALA A 22 32.07 0.92 12.13
C ALA A 22 31.05 -0.14 11.69
N GLN A 23 29.95 -0.24 12.42
CA GLN A 23 28.95 -1.25 12.13
C GLN A 23 28.37 -0.86 10.78
N ASP A 24 28.73 -1.60 9.73
CA ASP A 24 28.33 -1.25 8.37
C ASP A 24 26.79 -1.13 8.32
N ILE A 25 26.32 -0.09 7.64
CA ILE A 25 24.91 0.27 7.57
C ILE A 25 24.38 -0.10 6.18
N VAL A 26 23.20 -0.72 6.14
CA VAL A 26 22.37 -0.85 4.96
C VAL A 26 21.34 0.28 4.99
N LYS A 27 21.35 1.13 3.96
CA LYS A 27 20.43 2.24 3.82
C LYS A 27 19.19 1.80 3.07
N ILE A 28 18.03 1.98 3.69
CA ILE A 28 16.73 1.66 3.11
C ILE A 28 15.95 2.96 2.94
N GLY A 29 15.43 3.20 1.74
CA GLY A 29 14.49 4.26 1.48
C GLY A 29 13.05 3.75 1.51
N ALA A 30 12.11 4.57 1.99
CA ALA A 30 10.69 4.27 1.89
C ALA A 30 9.93 5.53 1.49
N ILE A 31 9.08 5.42 0.47
CA ILE A 31 8.21 6.49 0.00
C ILE A 31 6.79 5.97 -0.02
N ALA A 32 5.91 6.64 0.72
CA ALA A 32 4.49 6.38 0.69
C ALA A 32 3.74 7.63 1.17
N PRO A 33 2.40 7.64 1.09
CA PRO A 33 1.61 8.72 1.63
C PRO A 33 1.75 8.79 3.17
N LYS A 34 2.26 9.91 3.69
CA LYS A 34 2.06 10.32 5.09
C LYS A 34 0.95 11.37 5.18
N THR A 35 0.70 12.09 4.09
CA THR A 35 -0.41 13.01 3.93
C THR A 35 -1.16 12.75 2.63
N GLY A 36 -2.31 13.42 2.45
CA GLY A 36 -3.20 13.20 1.31
C GLY A 36 -4.14 12.00 1.51
N PRO A 37 -5.01 11.72 0.52
CA PRO A 37 -6.08 10.75 0.66
C PRO A 37 -5.63 9.35 1.10
N LEU A 38 -4.52 8.83 0.55
CA LEU A 38 -4.08 7.47 0.83
C LEU A 38 -3.32 7.30 2.15
N ALA A 39 -3.08 8.37 2.92
CA ALA A 39 -2.37 8.32 4.20
C ALA A 39 -3.03 7.37 5.21
N GLY A 40 -4.37 7.34 5.24
CA GLY A 40 -5.13 6.44 6.12
C GLY A 40 -4.93 4.95 5.82
N GLY A 41 -4.58 4.60 4.58
CA GLY A 41 -4.19 3.24 4.23
C GLY A 41 -2.76 2.93 4.64
N ALA A 42 -1.83 3.81 4.26
CA ALA A 42 -0.41 3.63 4.53
C ALA A 42 -0.09 3.58 6.04
N VAL A 43 -0.81 4.32 6.88
CA VAL A 43 -0.62 4.27 8.35
C VAL A 43 -1.01 2.92 8.95
N VAL A 44 -1.85 2.13 8.29
CA VAL A 44 -2.27 0.81 8.78
C VAL A 44 -1.39 -0.30 8.19
N THR A 45 -1.08 -0.23 6.89
CA THR A 45 -0.50 -1.38 6.18
C THR A 45 0.95 -1.19 5.74
N GLN A 46 1.49 0.03 5.80
CA GLN A 46 2.82 0.34 5.28
C GLN A 46 3.78 0.78 6.40
N TRP A 47 3.56 1.96 6.98
CA TRP A 47 4.56 2.62 7.84
C TRP A 47 4.90 1.84 9.10
N PRO A 48 3.93 1.39 9.92
CA PRO A 48 4.26 0.63 11.14
C PRO A 48 4.97 -0.68 10.82
N ASN A 49 4.63 -1.32 9.69
CA ASN A 49 5.22 -2.60 9.29
C ASN A 49 6.69 -2.45 8.89
N VAL A 50 7.02 -1.41 8.12
CA VAL A 50 8.41 -1.11 7.75
C VAL A 50 9.23 -0.73 8.98
N GLN A 51 8.69 0.15 9.83
CA GLN A 51 9.37 0.59 11.04
C GLN A 51 9.61 -0.55 12.04
N LEU A 52 8.59 -1.39 12.26
CA LEU A 52 8.69 -2.58 13.10
C LEU A 52 9.75 -3.56 12.57
N TRP A 53 9.79 -3.78 11.26
CA TRP A 53 10.81 -4.63 10.65
C TRP A 53 12.22 -4.10 10.89
N VAL A 54 12.46 -2.80 10.67
CA VAL A 54 13.75 -2.15 10.94
C VAL A 54 14.14 -2.30 12.41
N GLU A 55 13.23 -1.97 13.33
CA GLU A 55 13.46 -2.09 14.77
C GLU A 55 13.85 -3.52 15.15
N GLN A 56 13.07 -4.50 14.73
CA GLN A 56 13.30 -5.89 15.07
C GLN A 56 14.59 -6.45 14.47
N VAL A 57 14.93 -6.06 13.23
CA VAL A 57 16.19 -6.49 12.60
C VAL A 57 17.39 -5.90 13.33
N ASN A 58 17.34 -4.60 13.65
CA ASN A 58 18.41 -3.92 14.38
C ASN A 58 18.57 -4.46 15.80
N ALA A 59 17.47 -4.74 16.51
CA ALA A 59 17.49 -5.36 17.83
C ALA A 59 18.14 -6.76 17.84
N ARG A 60 18.08 -7.49 16.72
CA ARG A 60 18.77 -8.78 16.52
C ARG A 60 20.22 -8.64 16.02
N GLY A 61 20.80 -7.46 16.15
CA GLY A 61 22.18 -7.16 15.76
C GLY A 61 22.36 -6.87 14.27
N GLY A 62 21.29 -6.71 13.49
CA GLY A 62 21.33 -6.33 12.09
C GLY A 62 21.01 -7.45 11.09
N LEU A 63 20.87 -7.03 9.83
CA LEU A 63 20.63 -7.87 8.67
C LEU A 63 21.90 -8.68 8.34
N ASN A 64 21.74 -9.95 7.99
CA ASN A 64 22.86 -10.76 7.51
C ASN A 64 23.08 -10.48 6.02
N VAL A 65 24.20 -9.86 5.67
CA VAL A 65 24.62 -9.56 4.30
C VAL A 65 25.94 -10.29 4.06
N GLY A 66 25.90 -11.39 3.31
CA GLY A 66 27.10 -12.15 2.96
C GLY A 66 27.84 -12.79 4.15
N GLY A 67 27.16 -13.06 5.26
CA GLY A 67 27.76 -13.58 6.50
C GLY A 67 28.05 -12.51 7.56
N GLU A 68 27.94 -11.23 7.20
CA GLU A 68 28.18 -10.10 8.11
C GLU A 68 26.88 -9.47 8.60
N LYS A 69 26.88 -8.99 9.84
CA LYS A 69 25.74 -8.30 10.44
C LYS A 69 25.84 -6.79 10.21
N LYS A 70 24.85 -6.24 9.50
CA LYS A 70 24.77 -4.81 9.15
C LYS A 70 23.49 -4.18 9.68
N LEU A 71 23.58 -3.04 10.33
CA LEU A 71 22.40 -2.33 10.83
C LEU A 71 21.64 -1.69 9.67
N ILE A 72 20.35 -1.43 9.86
CA ILE A 72 19.50 -0.75 8.89
C ILE A 72 19.31 0.71 9.30
N GLU A 73 19.55 1.63 8.37
CA GLU A 73 19.17 3.04 8.46
C GLU A 73 18.00 3.29 7.50
N LEU A 74 16.88 3.79 8.00
CA LEU A 74 15.66 4.04 7.23
C LEU A 74 15.49 5.54 6.93
N THR A 75 15.37 5.89 5.65
CA THR A 75 15.01 7.22 5.18
C THR A 75 13.59 7.20 4.63
N GLU A 76 12.69 7.97 5.24
CA GLU A 76 11.28 8.00 4.85
C GLU A 76 10.89 9.33 4.20
N TYR A 77 10.11 9.28 3.12
CA TYR A 77 9.51 10.46 2.49
C TYR A 77 7.99 10.33 2.32
N ASP A 78 7.33 11.49 2.35
CA ASP A 78 5.90 11.65 2.09
C ASP A 78 5.67 12.05 0.63
N ASP A 79 5.05 11.18 -0.16
CA ASP A 79 4.66 11.50 -1.54
C ASP A 79 3.33 12.27 -1.64
N LYS A 80 2.63 12.48 -0.53
CA LYS A 80 1.37 13.25 -0.46
C LYS A 80 0.26 12.70 -1.34
N THR A 81 0.28 11.39 -1.65
CA THR A 81 -0.60 10.80 -2.68
C THR A 81 -0.40 11.47 -4.05
N ASN A 82 0.85 11.78 -4.42
CA ASN A 82 1.19 12.32 -5.73
C ASN A 82 2.28 11.48 -6.44
N PRO A 83 1.97 10.85 -7.58
CA PRO A 83 2.96 10.04 -8.32
C PRO A 83 4.19 10.83 -8.80
N GLY A 84 4.02 12.11 -9.16
CA GLY A 84 5.13 12.97 -9.58
C GLY A 84 6.09 13.29 -8.44
N GLU A 85 5.56 13.57 -7.24
CA GLU A 85 6.38 13.75 -6.04
C GLU A 85 7.07 12.43 -5.68
N HIS A 86 6.38 11.28 -5.78
CA HIS A 86 7.00 9.97 -5.57
C HIS A 86 8.20 9.74 -6.49
N ILE A 87 8.06 10.00 -7.80
CA ILE A 87 9.17 9.86 -8.77
C ILE A 87 10.36 10.75 -8.40
N LYS A 88 10.10 12.00 -8.02
CA LYS A 88 11.13 12.95 -7.57
C LYS A 88 11.84 12.46 -6.30
N LEU A 89 11.11 11.92 -5.35
CA LEU A 89 11.66 11.37 -4.10
C LEU A 89 12.47 10.09 -4.36
N ALA A 90 12.01 9.22 -5.26
CA ALA A 90 12.75 8.01 -5.65
C ALA A 90 14.09 8.37 -6.31
N GLN A 91 14.07 9.38 -7.20
CA GLN A 91 15.27 9.95 -7.80
C GLN A 91 16.23 10.52 -6.74
N ARG A 92 15.71 11.17 -5.69
CA ARG A 92 16.52 11.69 -4.58
C ARG A 92 17.14 10.58 -3.74
N LEU A 93 16.34 9.57 -3.37
CA LEU A 93 16.81 8.39 -2.65
C LEU A 93 17.97 7.73 -3.40
N ALA A 94 17.86 7.64 -4.72
CA ALA A 94 18.90 7.08 -5.57
C ALA A 94 20.18 7.92 -5.64
N THR A 95 20.07 9.23 -5.88
CA THR A 95 21.25 10.04 -6.24
C THR A 95 21.83 10.87 -5.12
N GLN A 96 21.03 11.27 -4.14
CA GLN A 96 21.47 12.10 -3.01
C GLN A 96 21.66 11.26 -1.76
N ASP A 97 20.60 10.55 -1.35
CA ASP A 97 20.65 9.75 -0.11
C ASP A 97 21.45 8.45 -0.30
N LYS A 98 21.54 7.99 -1.56
CA LYS A 98 22.26 6.79 -2.00
C LYS A 98 21.87 5.57 -1.18
N VAL A 99 20.57 5.30 -1.12
CA VAL A 99 20.06 4.11 -0.42
C VAL A 99 20.38 2.84 -1.19
N ASP A 100 20.55 1.72 -0.49
CA ASP A 100 20.83 0.42 -1.07
C ASP A 100 19.55 -0.23 -1.63
N PHE A 101 18.41 0.00 -0.98
CA PHE A 101 17.09 -0.47 -1.43
C PHE A 101 16.01 0.58 -1.21
N VAL A 102 14.94 0.48 -1.98
CA VAL A 102 13.73 1.29 -1.79
C VAL A 102 12.54 0.35 -1.60
N VAL A 103 11.80 0.54 -0.50
CA VAL A 103 10.54 -0.15 -0.23
C VAL A 103 9.53 0.22 -1.30
N ALA A 104 8.78 -0.75 -1.81
CA ALA A 104 7.81 -0.53 -2.86
C ALA A 104 6.71 0.47 -2.43
N PRO A 105 6.17 1.27 -3.38
CA PRO A 105 5.10 2.22 -3.12
C PRO A 105 3.84 1.59 -2.56
N TYR A 106 2.96 2.45 -2.03
CA TYR A 106 1.60 2.10 -1.63
C TYR A 106 0.60 2.34 -2.78
N GLY A 107 -0.11 1.29 -3.22
CA GLY A 107 -1.23 1.36 -4.17
C GLY A 107 -0.87 1.00 -5.61
N THR A 108 -1.83 0.44 -6.36
CA THR A 108 -1.64 -0.03 -7.75
C THR A 108 -1.11 1.09 -8.66
N GLY A 109 -1.76 2.25 -8.66
CA GLY A 109 -1.38 3.36 -9.52
C GLY A 109 0.06 3.84 -9.29
N PHE A 110 0.51 3.87 -8.03
CA PHE A 110 1.88 4.27 -7.68
C PHE A 110 2.90 3.22 -8.10
N ASN A 111 2.61 1.93 -7.87
CA ASN A 111 3.50 0.86 -8.29
C ASN A 111 3.71 0.87 -9.81
N ILE A 112 2.63 1.00 -10.59
CA ILE A 112 2.72 1.05 -12.06
C ILE A 112 3.42 2.32 -12.53
N ALA A 113 3.04 3.50 -12.00
CA ALA A 113 3.58 4.78 -12.47
C ALA A 113 5.07 4.96 -12.14
N THR A 114 5.56 4.32 -11.08
CA THR A 114 6.94 4.51 -10.59
C THR A 114 7.88 3.37 -10.99
N ALA A 115 7.37 2.24 -11.51
CA ALA A 115 8.21 1.17 -12.06
C ALA A 115 9.36 1.64 -12.98
N PRO A 116 9.17 2.63 -13.89
CA PRO A 116 10.27 3.14 -14.71
C PRO A 116 11.43 3.77 -13.92
N ILE A 117 11.13 4.50 -12.84
CA ILE A 117 12.19 5.19 -12.06
C ILE A 117 12.97 4.19 -11.20
N TYR A 118 12.31 3.17 -10.65
CA TYR A 118 12.97 2.08 -9.92
C TYR A 118 13.85 1.26 -10.87
N GLY A 119 13.34 0.92 -12.06
CA GLY A 119 14.11 0.24 -13.10
C GLY A 119 15.33 1.02 -13.57
N LYS A 120 15.20 2.34 -13.77
CA LYS A 120 16.31 3.22 -14.14
C LYS A 120 17.46 3.20 -13.12
N PHE A 121 17.15 3.08 -11.82
CA PHE A 121 18.16 3.03 -10.75
C PHE A 121 18.53 1.62 -10.31
N GLY A 122 17.97 0.59 -10.94
CA GLY A 122 18.27 -0.81 -10.62
C GLY A 122 17.71 -1.29 -9.28
N TYR A 123 16.74 -0.58 -8.70
CA TYR A 123 16.11 -1.03 -7.45
C TYR A 123 15.08 -2.12 -7.73
N PRO A 124 15.10 -3.26 -7.04
CA PRO A 124 14.00 -4.21 -7.10
C PRO A 124 12.74 -3.57 -6.52
N MET A 125 11.61 -3.83 -7.16
CA MET A 125 10.31 -3.30 -6.79
C MET A 125 9.35 -4.45 -6.52
N ILE A 126 9.16 -4.76 -5.24
CA ILE A 126 8.28 -5.84 -4.80
C ILE A 126 6.90 -5.24 -4.52
N ALA A 127 6.05 -5.19 -5.54
CA ALA A 127 4.73 -4.59 -5.49
C ALA A 127 3.76 -5.46 -4.67
N VAL A 128 3.76 -5.22 -3.35
CA VAL A 128 2.92 -5.92 -2.35
C VAL A 128 1.54 -5.29 -2.17
N SER A 129 1.33 -4.08 -2.70
CA SER A 129 0.11 -3.29 -2.54
C SER A 129 -0.55 -2.95 -3.89
N ALA A 130 -0.30 -3.79 -4.90
CA ALA A 130 -0.77 -3.60 -6.26
C ALA A 130 -1.30 -4.90 -6.86
N ILE A 131 -2.46 -4.81 -7.46
CA ILE A 131 -3.03 -5.82 -8.37
C ILE A 131 -3.14 -5.21 -9.77
N THR A 132 -2.95 -6.03 -10.79
CA THR A 132 -3.26 -5.69 -12.19
C THR A 132 -3.22 -6.96 -13.05
N ASP A 133 -4.10 -7.08 -14.03
CA ASP A 133 -4.06 -8.13 -15.05
C ASP A 133 -2.93 -7.87 -16.08
N LYS A 134 -2.32 -6.68 -16.05
CA LYS A 134 -1.15 -6.31 -16.87
C LYS A 134 0.19 -6.72 -16.26
N ALA A 135 0.18 -7.54 -15.21
CA ALA A 135 1.41 -7.91 -14.49
C ALA A 135 2.45 -8.54 -15.42
N ASP A 136 2.05 -9.43 -16.32
CA ASP A 136 2.95 -10.10 -17.28
C ASP A 136 3.59 -9.09 -18.25
N GLU A 137 2.80 -8.15 -18.80
CA GLU A 137 3.31 -7.09 -19.68
C GLU A 137 4.32 -6.20 -18.93
N LEU A 138 3.97 -5.78 -17.72
CA LEU A 138 4.78 -4.88 -16.91
C LEU A 138 6.10 -5.54 -16.46
N THR A 139 6.07 -6.80 -16.06
CA THR A 139 7.27 -7.55 -15.65
C THR A 139 8.16 -7.95 -16.82
N ALA A 140 7.59 -8.18 -18.01
CA ALA A 140 8.37 -8.32 -19.24
C ALA A 140 9.09 -7.00 -19.62
N ARG A 141 8.46 -5.85 -19.34
CA ARG A 141 9.02 -4.52 -19.59
C ARG A 141 10.02 -4.08 -18.52
N TYR A 142 9.80 -4.46 -17.27
CA TYR A 142 10.59 -4.08 -16.10
C TYR A 142 10.97 -5.35 -15.32
N SER A 143 12.13 -5.94 -15.63
CA SER A 143 12.57 -7.22 -15.05
C SER A 143 12.86 -7.16 -13.54
N ASN A 144 12.93 -5.96 -12.96
CA ASN A 144 13.11 -5.71 -11.53
C ASN A 144 11.78 -5.51 -10.79
N LEU A 145 10.64 -5.58 -11.48
CA LEU A 145 9.30 -5.46 -10.90
C LEU A 145 8.73 -6.85 -10.61
N PHE A 146 8.15 -7.02 -9.43
CA PHE A 146 7.54 -8.28 -8.99
C PHE A 146 6.19 -7.99 -8.34
N PHE A 147 5.11 -8.60 -8.85
CA PHE A 147 3.79 -8.54 -8.23
C PHE A 147 3.60 -9.73 -7.29
N THR A 148 3.08 -9.48 -6.10
CA THR A 148 2.89 -10.54 -5.08
C THR A 148 1.50 -10.56 -4.46
N LEU A 149 0.66 -9.56 -4.74
CA LEU A 149 -0.69 -9.48 -4.17
C LEU A 149 -1.73 -10.27 -4.98
N GLY A 150 -1.56 -10.36 -6.30
CA GLY A 150 -2.48 -11.05 -7.20
C GLY A 150 -2.86 -10.19 -8.42
N THR A 151 -3.94 -10.58 -9.09
CA THR A 151 -4.44 -9.93 -10.31
C THR A 151 -5.80 -9.29 -10.08
N THR A 152 -6.21 -8.41 -10.99
CA THR A 152 -7.53 -7.77 -10.94
C THR A 152 -8.62 -8.81 -11.10
N THR A 153 -8.47 -9.73 -12.06
CA THR A 153 -9.42 -10.81 -12.31
C THR A 153 -9.64 -11.67 -11.07
N ALA A 154 -8.58 -12.13 -10.40
CA ALA A 154 -8.71 -12.97 -9.21
C ALA A 154 -9.47 -12.26 -8.07
N PHE A 155 -9.28 -10.94 -7.95
CA PHE A 155 -9.94 -10.13 -6.95
C PHE A 155 -11.45 -9.98 -7.24
N VAL A 156 -11.81 -9.71 -8.50
CA VAL A 156 -13.21 -9.62 -8.94
C VAL A 156 -13.91 -10.97 -8.86
N ASP A 157 -13.22 -12.06 -9.22
CA ASP A 157 -13.76 -13.42 -9.13
C ASP A 157 -14.19 -13.76 -7.70
N GLY A 158 -13.38 -13.42 -6.69
CA GLY A 158 -13.75 -13.64 -5.29
C GLY A 158 -15.03 -12.90 -4.88
N VAL A 159 -15.22 -11.65 -5.34
CA VAL A 159 -16.47 -10.90 -5.07
C VAL A 159 -17.65 -11.50 -5.82
N LYS A 160 -17.45 -11.88 -7.09
CA LYS A 160 -18.46 -12.53 -7.92
C LYS A 160 -18.95 -13.83 -7.28
N GLU A 161 -18.06 -14.66 -6.76
CA GLU A 161 -18.39 -15.91 -6.07
C GLU A 161 -19.28 -15.66 -4.84
N ILE A 162 -18.94 -14.64 -4.03
CA ILE A 162 -19.78 -14.23 -2.89
C ILE A 162 -21.17 -13.78 -3.38
N LEU A 163 -21.25 -12.96 -4.43
CA LEU A 163 -22.54 -12.53 -4.97
C LEU A 163 -23.38 -13.72 -5.46
N ILE A 164 -22.76 -14.71 -6.12
CA ILE A 164 -23.45 -15.93 -6.56
C ILE A 164 -24.02 -16.68 -5.37
N GLU A 165 -23.20 -16.92 -4.33
CA GLU A 165 -23.64 -17.60 -3.10
C GLU A 165 -24.84 -16.89 -2.45
N GLN A 166 -24.78 -15.56 -2.35
CA GLN A 166 -25.84 -14.76 -1.75
C GLN A 166 -27.12 -14.74 -2.60
N ARG A 167 -26.99 -14.78 -3.93
CA ARG A 167 -28.14 -14.92 -4.84
C ARG A 167 -28.79 -16.29 -4.70
N GLU A 168 -28.00 -17.37 -4.65
CA GLU A 168 -28.50 -18.74 -4.48
C GLU A 168 -29.17 -18.97 -3.12
N ALA A 169 -28.69 -18.28 -2.08
CA ALA A 169 -29.31 -18.25 -0.76
C ALA A 169 -30.63 -17.45 -0.72
N GLY A 170 -30.98 -16.73 -1.79
CA GLY A 170 -32.16 -15.85 -1.85
C GLY A 170 -31.99 -14.54 -1.09
N ASN A 171 -30.76 -14.18 -0.69
CA ASN A 171 -30.47 -12.94 0.02
C ASN A 171 -30.43 -11.74 -0.94
N ILE A 172 -30.03 -11.94 -2.20
CA ILE A 172 -30.02 -10.88 -3.21
C ILE A 172 -30.66 -11.35 -4.53
N GLY A 173 -31.03 -10.38 -5.37
CA GLY A 173 -31.44 -10.62 -6.76
C GLY A 173 -30.24 -10.66 -7.71
N ASN A 174 -30.47 -10.20 -8.95
CA ASN A 174 -29.41 -10.03 -9.94
C ASN A 174 -28.85 -8.61 -9.94
N GLU A 175 -29.53 -7.68 -9.29
CA GLU A 175 -29.25 -6.26 -9.30
C GLU A 175 -28.09 -5.91 -8.36
N VAL A 176 -27.05 -5.27 -8.91
CA VAL A 176 -25.87 -4.80 -8.17
C VAL A 176 -25.72 -3.29 -8.35
N ALA A 177 -25.56 -2.56 -7.25
CA ALA A 177 -25.08 -1.19 -7.27
C ALA A 177 -23.54 -1.19 -7.14
N MET A 178 -22.84 -0.74 -8.17
CA MET A 178 -21.39 -0.74 -8.24
C MET A 178 -20.84 0.70 -8.31
N VAL A 179 -19.78 0.96 -7.53
CA VAL A 179 -19.06 2.23 -7.58
C VAL A 179 -17.55 2.01 -7.57
N ASN A 180 -16.79 2.98 -8.10
CA ASN A 180 -15.34 2.87 -8.13
C ASN A 180 -14.61 4.20 -7.95
N VAL A 181 -13.47 4.14 -7.29
CA VAL A 181 -12.53 5.27 -7.29
C VAL A 181 -11.94 5.47 -8.71
N ALA A 182 -11.80 6.72 -9.13
CA ALA A 182 -11.35 7.11 -10.47
C ALA A 182 -9.82 7.10 -10.61
N ASP A 183 -9.18 5.99 -10.22
CA ASP A 183 -7.75 5.75 -10.40
C ASP A 183 -7.51 4.39 -11.06
N ALA A 184 -6.24 4.05 -11.31
CA ALA A 184 -5.87 2.80 -11.98
C ALA A 184 -6.42 1.54 -11.28
N PHE A 185 -6.53 1.53 -9.95
CA PHE A 185 -7.06 0.40 -9.20
C PHE A 185 -8.57 0.27 -9.39
N GLY A 186 -9.32 1.35 -9.12
CA GLY A 186 -10.78 1.30 -9.20
C GLY A 186 -11.29 1.14 -10.63
N ILE A 187 -10.63 1.76 -11.61
CA ILE A 187 -11.01 1.64 -13.02
C ILE A 187 -10.84 0.20 -13.50
N GLU A 188 -9.65 -0.39 -13.31
CA GLU A 188 -9.37 -1.75 -13.80
C GLU A 188 -10.29 -2.79 -13.14
N LEU A 189 -10.53 -2.67 -11.83
CA LEU A 189 -11.49 -3.51 -11.12
C LEU A 189 -12.92 -3.34 -11.63
N SER A 190 -13.37 -2.10 -11.85
CA SER A 190 -14.74 -1.83 -12.32
C SER A 190 -14.96 -2.35 -13.74
N ASP A 191 -13.98 -2.20 -14.64
CA ASP A 191 -14.06 -2.71 -16.00
C ASP A 191 -14.14 -4.23 -15.99
N ARG A 192 -13.27 -4.88 -15.19
CA ARG A 192 -13.28 -6.34 -15.08
C ARG A 192 -14.54 -6.87 -14.40
N ALA A 193 -15.09 -6.13 -13.44
CA ALA A 193 -16.35 -6.45 -12.78
C ALA A 193 -17.54 -6.35 -13.73
N ARG A 194 -17.61 -5.33 -14.61
CA ARG A 194 -18.66 -5.23 -15.63
C ARG A 194 -18.73 -6.49 -16.49
N GLU A 195 -17.59 -6.98 -16.94
CA GLU A 195 -17.50 -8.22 -17.73
C GLU A 195 -17.96 -9.43 -16.90
N LEU A 196 -17.29 -9.68 -15.77
CA LEU A 196 -17.47 -10.91 -15.00
C LEU A 196 -18.83 -11.01 -14.30
N PHE A 197 -19.39 -9.88 -13.84
CA PHE A 197 -20.72 -9.85 -13.23
C PHE A 197 -21.80 -10.11 -14.28
N THR A 198 -21.66 -9.52 -15.48
CA THR A 198 -22.59 -9.76 -16.60
C THR A 198 -22.54 -11.21 -17.06
N GLU A 199 -21.35 -11.80 -17.19
CA GLU A 199 -21.18 -13.23 -17.51
C GLU A 199 -21.85 -14.15 -16.46
N ALA A 200 -21.86 -13.76 -15.19
CA ALA A 200 -22.53 -14.46 -14.10
C ALA A 200 -24.04 -14.17 -13.99
N GLY A 201 -24.60 -13.36 -14.89
CA GLY A 201 -26.01 -13.02 -14.95
C GLY A 201 -26.46 -11.96 -13.94
N PHE A 202 -25.54 -11.16 -13.39
CA PHE A 202 -25.89 -9.96 -12.63
C PHE A 202 -26.14 -8.77 -13.57
N GLU A 203 -26.99 -7.85 -13.13
CA GLU A 203 -27.29 -6.58 -13.79
C GLU A 203 -26.76 -5.43 -12.91
N ILE A 204 -25.86 -4.61 -13.46
CA ILE A 204 -25.35 -3.44 -12.75
C ILE A 204 -26.33 -2.28 -12.94
N VAL A 205 -27.24 -2.11 -11.98
CA VAL A 205 -28.34 -1.12 -12.04
C VAL A 205 -27.92 0.28 -11.60
N TYR A 206 -26.74 0.40 -10.97
CA TYR A 206 -26.09 1.67 -10.68
C TYR A 206 -24.59 1.51 -10.87
N ASP A 207 -23.99 2.35 -11.71
CA ASP A 207 -22.56 2.31 -12.02
C ASP A 207 -22.00 3.73 -12.01
N LYS A 208 -21.20 4.06 -10.99
CA LYS A 208 -20.60 5.39 -10.85
C LYS A 208 -19.16 5.37 -10.38
N SER A 209 -18.35 6.16 -11.06
CA SER A 209 -17.00 6.50 -10.63
C SER A 209 -16.97 7.82 -9.88
N TYR A 210 -16.08 7.95 -8.89
CA TYR A 210 -15.83 9.17 -8.12
C TYR A 210 -14.32 9.42 -7.92
N PRO A 211 -13.86 10.68 -7.82
CA PRO A 211 -12.45 10.98 -7.54
C PRO A 211 -11.95 10.41 -6.20
N LEU A 212 -10.68 9.99 -6.14
CA LEU A 212 -10.04 9.57 -4.90
C LEU A 212 -10.08 10.68 -3.83
N GLY A 213 -10.51 10.34 -2.62
CA GLY A 213 -10.61 11.31 -1.52
C GLY A 213 -11.76 12.30 -1.69
N THR A 214 -12.85 11.87 -2.34
CA THR A 214 -14.06 12.69 -2.49
C THR A 214 -14.61 13.07 -1.11
N PRO A 215 -14.74 14.37 -0.78
CA PRO A 215 -15.18 14.78 0.56
C PRO A 215 -16.64 14.47 0.88
N ASP A 216 -17.51 14.45 -0.14
CA ASP A 216 -18.94 14.16 0.02
C ASP A 216 -19.35 13.01 -0.90
N LEU A 217 -19.56 11.86 -0.29
CA LEU A 217 -20.01 10.64 -0.95
C LEU A 217 -21.54 10.43 -0.84
N SER A 218 -22.28 11.38 -0.26
CA SER A 218 -23.74 11.28 -0.14
C SER A 218 -24.45 11.13 -1.50
N PRO A 219 -24.05 11.80 -2.61
CA PRO A 219 -24.71 11.60 -3.89
C PRO A 219 -24.49 10.20 -4.47
N VAL A 220 -23.30 9.62 -4.20
CA VAL A 220 -22.97 8.24 -4.59
C VAL A 220 -23.87 7.28 -3.85
N MET A 221 -24.02 7.46 -2.55
CA MET A 221 -24.85 6.58 -1.73
C MET A 221 -26.34 6.70 -2.02
N LYS A 222 -26.86 7.92 -2.24
CA LYS A 222 -28.25 8.13 -2.65
C LYS A 222 -28.57 7.44 -3.97
N GLY A 223 -27.68 7.56 -4.97
CA GLY A 223 -27.85 6.86 -6.23
C GLY A 223 -27.84 5.33 -6.08
N ALA A 224 -26.97 4.80 -5.21
CA ALA A 224 -26.98 3.37 -4.89
C ALA A 224 -28.29 2.94 -4.20
N LYS A 225 -28.81 3.74 -3.26
CA LYS A 225 -30.10 3.49 -2.60
C LYS A 225 -31.27 3.54 -3.57
N ASP A 226 -31.32 4.56 -4.42
CA ASP A 226 -32.39 4.77 -5.41
C ASP A 226 -32.43 3.65 -6.46
N SER A 227 -31.32 2.94 -6.67
CA SER A 227 -31.26 1.78 -7.57
C SER A 227 -32.08 0.57 -7.08
N GLY A 228 -32.36 0.49 -5.78
CA GLY A 228 -33.06 -0.64 -5.16
C GLY A 228 -32.27 -1.95 -5.12
N ALA A 229 -31.00 -1.96 -5.55
CA ALA A 229 -30.15 -3.14 -5.50
C ALA A 229 -29.97 -3.65 -4.07
N LYS A 230 -29.94 -4.98 -3.91
CA LYS A 230 -29.66 -5.63 -2.61
C LYS A 230 -28.19 -5.98 -2.40
N ALA A 231 -27.35 -5.73 -3.40
CA ALA A 231 -25.91 -5.83 -3.31
C ALA A 231 -25.26 -4.50 -3.67
N PHE A 232 -24.36 -4.03 -2.81
CA PHE A 232 -23.52 -2.86 -3.05
C PHE A 232 -22.04 -3.27 -3.11
N VAL A 233 -21.35 -2.87 -4.17
CA VAL A 233 -19.94 -3.19 -4.41
C VAL A 233 -19.17 -1.90 -4.68
N ALA A 234 -18.17 -1.61 -3.85
CA ALA A 234 -17.30 -0.45 -4.00
C ALA A 234 -15.84 -0.84 -4.21
N TRP A 235 -15.31 -0.58 -5.39
CA TRP A 235 -13.88 -0.66 -5.69
C TRP A 235 -13.19 0.61 -5.16
N SER A 236 -12.86 0.59 -3.87
CA SER A 236 -12.51 1.79 -3.09
C SER A 236 -11.22 1.60 -2.27
N TYR A 237 -10.58 2.72 -1.93
CA TYR A 237 -9.46 2.78 -0.99
C TYR A 237 -9.95 3.19 0.40
N PRO A 238 -9.13 2.97 1.47
CA PRO A 238 -9.53 3.22 2.85
C PRO A 238 -10.29 4.53 3.12
N PRO A 239 -9.83 5.74 2.73
CA PRO A 239 -10.60 6.96 3.02
C PRO A 239 -12.04 6.90 2.46
N ASP A 240 -12.18 6.42 1.22
CA ASP A 240 -13.45 6.35 0.52
C ASP A 240 -14.30 5.17 1.04
N SER A 241 -13.70 4.04 1.41
CA SER A 241 -14.41 2.91 2.02
C SER A 241 -15.05 3.32 3.36
N PHE A 242 -14.34 4.09 4.19
CA PHE A 242 -14.91 4.64 5.42
C PHE A 242 -16.03 5.64 5.11
N GLY A 243 -15.80 6.58 4.19
CA GLY A 243 -16.81 7.55 3.80
C GLY A 243 -18.08 6.92 3.23
N LEU A 244 -17.94 5.90 2.36
CA LEU A 244 -19.07 5.14 1.81
C LEU A 244 -19.81 4.39 2.91
N ALA A 245 -19.12 3.79 3.88
CA ALA A 245 -19.75 3.08 4.98
C ALA A 245 -20.53 4.03 5.90
N GLU A 246 -19.95 5.19 6.20
CA GLU A 246 -20.64 6.25 6.96
C GLU A 246 -21.90 6.73 6.23
N GLN A 247 -21.80 7.00 4.93
CA GLN A 247 -22.97 7.44 4.15
C GLN A 247 -24.01 6.34 4.01
N ALA A 248 -23.63 5.07 3.88
CA ALA A 248 -24.57 3.96 3.85
C ALA A 248 -25.42 3.88 5.14
N ILE A 249 -24.83 4.17 6.30
CA ILE A 249 -25.56 4.24 7.57
C ILE A 249 -26.46 5.48 7.63
N ILE A 250 -25.94 6.65 7.22
CA ILE A 250 -26.70 7.92 7.26
C ILE A 250 -27.92 7.86 6.33
N GLU A 251 -27.73 7.33 5.13
CA GLU A 251 -28.76 7.23 4.11
C GLU A 251 -29.64 5.99 4.30
N ASP A 252 -29.41 5.15 5.31
CA ASP A 252 -30.18 3.92 5.56
C ASP A 252 -30.22 3.03 4.31
N LEU A 253 -29.03 2.65 3.82
CA LEU A 253 -28.87 1.78 2.66
C LEU A 253 -29.37 0.36 2.99
N ASP A 254 -30.43 -0.06 2.32
CA ASP A 254 -31.08 -1.36 2.53
C ASP A 254 -30.51 -2.43 1.57
N VAL A 255 -29.31 -2.93 1.90
CA VAL A 255 -28.61 -4.01 1.18
C VAL A 255 -28.38 -5.22 2.09
N ASN A 256 -28.39 -6.41 1.49
CA ASN A 256 -28.03 -7.65 2.18
C ASN A 256 -26.55 -8.01 1.97
N VAL A 257 -25.90 -7.41 0.98
CA VAL A 257 -24.46 -7.51 0.75
C VAL A 257 -23.87 -6.13 0.61
N TYR A 258 -22.96 -5.77 1.53
CA TYR A 258 -22.13 -4.58 1.45
C TYR A 258 -20.67 -4.98 1.26
N TYR A 259 -20.06 -4.54 0.16
CA TYR A 259 -18.66 -4.78 -0.12
C TYR A 259 -17.91 -3.48 -0.40
N SER A 260 -16.77 -3.31 0.26
CA SER A 260 -15.75 -2.31 -0.08
C SER A 260 -14.39 -3.00 -0.20
N ALA A 261 -13.65 -2.69 -1.27
CA ALA A 261 -12.47 -3.45 -1.67
C ALA A 261 -11.32 -3.43 -0.66
N VAL A 262 -11.10 -2.29 0.02
CA VAL A 262 -10.01 -2.13 0.98
C VAL A 262 -10.57 -1.61 2.31
N ALA A 263 -9.80 -1.78 3.38
CA ALA A 263 -10.06 -1.30 4.74
C ALA A 263 -11.17 -1.98 5.55
N THR A 264 -12.09 -2.75 4.96
CA THR A 264 -13.12 -3.47 5.71
C THR A 264 -12.55 -4.40 6.79
N SER A 265 -11.35 -4.94 6.56
CA SER A 265 -10.60 -5.76 7.53
C SER A 265 -9.79 -4.94 8.56
N PHE A 266 -9.74 -3.61 8.46
CA PHE A 266 -8.99 -2.78 9.40
C PHE A 266 -9.71 -2.73 10.75
N PRO A 267 -8.98 -2.81 11.88
CA PRO A 267 -9.58 -2.70 13.21
C PRO A 267 -10.40 -1.41 13.39
N ALA A 268 -9.94 -0.30 12.81
CA ALA A 268 -10.66 0.99 12.88
C ALA A 268 -11.99 0.97 12.12
N PHE A 269 -12.08 0.27 10.98
CA PHE A 269 -13.32 0.15 10.22
C PHE A 269 -14.35 -0.65 11.01
N LYS A 270 -13.93 -1.81 11.54
CA LYS A 270 -14.75 -2.63 12.43
C LYS A 270 -15.18 -1.87 13.69
N GLY A 271 -14.29 -1.06 14.26
CA GLY A 271 -14.59 -0.24 15.44
C GLY A 271 -15.61 0.87 15.17
N ALA A 272 -15.56 1.50 13.99
CA ALA A 272 -16.47 2.59 13.62
C ALA A 272 -17.87 2.08 13.24
N TYR A 273 -17.92 1.06 12.38
CA TYR A 273 -19.17 0.61 11.75
C TYR A 273 -19.66 -0.73 12.30
N GLY A 274 -18.77 -1.69 12.53
CA GLY A 274 -19.12 -2.98 13.14
C GLY A 274 -20.27 -3.67 12.40
N ASN A 275 -21.32 -4.05 13.13
CA ASN A 275 -22.53 -4.69 12.57
C ASN A 275 -23.60 -3.68 12.09
N LYS A 276 -23.28 -2.38 12.03
CA LYS A 276 -24.20 -1.35 11.51
C LYS A 276 -24.24 -1.32 9.98
N ILE A 277 -23.31 -2.05 9.35
CA ILE A 277 -23.14 -2.19 7.91
C ILE A 277 -22.88 -3.64 7.56
#